data_AF-A0A955AUR9-F1
#
_entry.id   AF-A0A955AUR9-F1
#
_cell.length_a   1.000
_cell.length_b   1.000
_cell.length_c   1.000
_cell.angle_alpha   90.00
_cell.angle_beta   90.00
_cell.angle_gamma   90.00
#
_symmetry.space_group_name_H-M   'P 1'
#
loop_
_entity.id
_entity.type
_entity.pdbx_description
1 polymer ?
#
loop_
_entity_poly.entity_id
_entity_poly.type
_entity_poly.pdbx_seq_one_letter_code
_entity_poly.pdbx_strand_id
1 'polypeptide(L)'
;MSSQCSYAQLLFLATVFAGYSTIGSTLVLGEDGTSKSEKATERRKDDQQADEVARVAAEIDRLIAQHWTENDIQPTEPAGDAEYLRRVYLHISGCIPPVSVTREFLVDESPNKRRLVVEQLLDEAGYIVNSTRYWRRAMLPETESDLQTRFVVPGFETWLRDHMTANTPYDQLVREIINTPLDNDNRNEYFARLQSSSPLAFYQAKQVAPENLAAATSRIFLGVQIECAQCHDHPFDAWKRDEFWSFAAFFAGIVRERQGDFVSLVRELPDRREIGVPDTDRVVQAMYLDGAEPRWRFRVGPRETLANWITSADNPYFARAAANRIWSQLFGIGIVEPIDDFSDANP
;
A
#
# COMPACT_ATOMS: atom_id res chain seq x y z
N MET A 1 -17.78 -8.17 -18.97
CA MET A 1 -17.13 -7.24 -18.02
C MET A 1 -15.95 -6.65 -18.76
N SER A 2 -16.03 -5.33 -18.95
CA SER A 2 -15.33 -4.57 -19.98
C SER A 2 -14.11 -3.88 -19.38
N SER A 3 -12.92 -4.41 -19.65
CA SER A 3 -11.67 -3.77 -19.25
C SER A 3 -10.66 -3.97 -20.36
N GLN A 4 -10.31 -2.88 -21.03
CA GLN A 4 -9.00 -2.55 -21.67
C GLN A 4 -9.22 -1.60 -22.85
N CYS A 5 -8.25 -0.84 -23.34
CA CYS A 5 -7.03 -0.22 -22.81
C CYS A 5 -6.60 0.68 -23.97
N SER A 6 -6.43 1.99 -23.76
CA SER A 6 -5.73 2.82 -24.75
C SER A 6 -5.37 4.20 -24.20
N TYR A 7 -4.07 4.47 -24.32
CA TYR A 7 -3.31 5.72 -24.26
C TYR A 7 -2.99 6.31 -22.89
N ALA A 8 -3.76 5.94 -21.87
CA ALA A 8 -3.47 6.21 -20.48
C ALA A 8 -3.92 5.00 -19.67
N GLN A 9 -3.14 3.91 -19.76
CA GLN A 9 -2.78 3.24 -18.51
C GLN A 9 -2.45 4.38 -17.55
N LEU A 10 -3.22 4.49 -16.47
CA LEU A 10 -3.26 5.69 -15.66
C LEU A 10 -1.83 6.08 -15.23
N LEU A 11 -1.62 7.26 -14.65
CA LEU A 11 -0.39 7.56 -13.91
C LEU A 11 0.06 6.46 -12.92
N PHE A 12 -0.79 5.48 -12.64
CA PHE A 12 -0.60 4.08 -12.25
C PHE A 12 0.76 3.56 -11.77
N LEU A 13 1.92 3.84 -12.37
CA LEU A 13 3.22 3.55 -11.71
C LEU A 13 3.86 4.78 -11.07
N ALA A 14 3.62 5.97 -11.60
CA ALA A 14 4.19 7.24 -11.15
C ALA A 14 3.69 7.75 -9.78
N THR A 15 2.68 7.13 -9.17
CA THR A 15 2.40 7.33 -7.72
C THR A 15 2.64 6.08 -6.88
N VAL A 16 2.93 4.92 -7.48
CA VAL A 16 3.10 3.67 -6.72
C VAL A 16 4.41 3.65 -5.92
N PHE A 17 5.41 4.47 -6.30
CA PHE A 17 6.69 4.53 -5.59
C PHE A 17 7.41 5.89 -5.58
N ALA A 18 6.78 7.01 -5.99
CA ALA A 18 7.43 8.32 -6.01
C ALA A 18 7.53 8.98 -4.62
N GLY A 19 8.13 8.26 -3.70
CA GLY A 19 8.99 8.89 -2.73
C GLY A 19 10.22 9.47 -3.37
N TYR A 20 10.10 10.61 -4.03
CA TYR A 20 11.22 11.54 -4.17
C TYR A 20 10.74 12.98 -4.11
N SER A 21 11.48 13.73 -3.32
CA SER A 21 11.20 15.06 -2.80
C SER A 21 10.93 16.12 -3.87
N THR A 22 9.87 16.90 -3.67
CA THR A 22 10.02 18.36 -3.50
C THR A 22 8.86 18.93 -2.70
N ILE A 23 9.15 19.34 -1.47
CA ILE A 23 8.31 20.29 -0.71
C ILE A 23 8.47 21.66 -1.37
N GLY A 24 7.34 22.24 -1.75
CA GLY A 24 7.16 23.67 -1.95
C GLY A 24 5.96 24.17 -1.15
N SER A 25 5.89 23.85 0.15
CA SER A 25 4.89 24.47 1.04
C SER A 25 5.23 25.94 1.22
N THR A 26 4.73 26.78 0.32
CA THR A 26 4.75 28.23 0.54
C THR A 26 3.52 28.59 1.35
N LEU A 27 3.73 28.72 2.66
CA LEU A 27 2.83 29.46 3.53
C LEU A 27 2.73 30.88 2.94
N VAL A 28 1.57 31.25 2.40
CA VAL A 28 1.33 32.60 1.90
C VAL A 28 1.25 33.54 3.10
N LEU A 29 2.39 34.09 3.47
CA LEU A 29 2.50 35.43 4.04
C LEU A 29 3.34 36.21 3.03
N GLY A 30 2.71 37.17 2.39
CA GLY A 30 3.22 37.79 1.17
C GLY A 30 4.61 38.40 1.32
N GLU A 31 5.44 38.16 0.31
CA GLU A 31 6.30 39.14 -0.36
C GLU A 31 6.80 38.51 -1.68
N ASP A 32 6.66 39.26 -2.78
CA ASP A 32 6.95 38.85 -4.16
C ASP A 32 8.44 38.50 -4.36
N GLY A 33 8.76 37.27 -4.81
CA GLY A 33 10.17 36.96 -5.09
C GLY A 33 10.57 35.57 -5.61
N THR A 34 9.69 34.72 -6.15
CA THR A 34 10.15 33.43 -6.73
C THR A 34 10.95 33.65 -8.02
N SER A 35 12.21 33.22 -8.03
CA SER A 35 13.21 33.48 -9.08
C SER A 35 12.88 32.74 -10.38
N LYS A 36 13.10 33.37 -11.55
CA LYS A 36 12.95 32.73 -12.88
C LYS A 36 13.75 31.43 -13.03
N SER A 37 14.85 31.28 -12.28
CA SER A 37 15.70 30.09 -12.29
C SER A 37 15.06 28.90 -11.58
N GLU A 38 14.31 29.13 -10.51
CA GLU A 38 13.62 28.07 -9.76
C GLU A 38 12.47 27.52 -10.59
N LYS A 39 11.64 28.39 -11.16
CA LYS A 39 10.53 28.01 -12.06
C LYS A 39 10.99 27.27 -13.31
N ALA A 40 12.18 27.59 -13.84
CA ALA A 40 12.76 26.87 -14.98
C ALA A 40 13.33 25.49 -14.60
N THR A 41 13.75 25.33 -13.34
CA THR A 41 14.26 24.05 -12.82
C THR A 41 13.13 23.10 -12.46
N GLU A 42 12.04 23.61 -11.87
CA GLU A 42 10.80 22.87 -11.62
C GLU A 42 10.19 22.35 -12.92
N ARG A 43 9.95 23.23 -13.90
CA ARG A 43 9.42 22.81 -15.22
C ARG A 43 10.25 21.73 -15.90
N ARG A 44 11.58 21.79 -15.81
CA ARG A 44 12.47 20.76 -16.39
C ARG A 44 12.35 19.41 -15.69
N LYS A 45 12.08 19.39 -14.39
CA LYS A 45 11.82 18.14 -13.65
C LYS A 45 10.45 17.57 -14.03
N ASP A 46 9.44 18.42 -14.13
CA ASP A 46 8.09 18.02 -14.54
C ASP A 46 8.09 17.41 -15.95
N ASP A 47 8.82 18.02 -16.88
CA ASP A 47 8.97 17.51 -18.25
C ASP A 47 9.68 16.14 -18.29
N GLN A 48 10.75 15.97 -17.51
CA GLN A 48 11.47 14.68 -17.40
C GLN A 48 10.61 13.58 -16.79
N GLN A 49 9.79 13.93 -15.80
CA GLN A 49 8.86 13.01 -15.16
C GLN A 49 7.75 12.58 -16.13
N ALA A 50 7.20 13.51 -16.91
CA ALA A 50 6.20 13.21 -17.92
C ALA A 50 6.74 12.24 -19.00
N ASP A 51 8.00 12.43 -19.42
CA ASP A 51 8.66 11.55 -20.38
C ASP A 51 8.87 10.13 -19.83
N GLU A 52 9.25 10.01 -18.55
CA GLU A 52 9.40 8.71 -17.91
C GLU A 52 8.07 7.96 -17.79
N VAL A 53 7.00 8.64 -17.39
CA VAL A 53 5.65 8.06 -17.32
C VAL A 53 5.20 7.55 -18.68
N ALA A 54 5.37 8.37 -19.72
CA ALA A 54 5.01 7.97 -21.08
C ALA A 54 5.80 6.74 -21.55
N ARG A 55 7.10 6.66 -21.23
CA ARG A 55 7.94 5.50 -21.56
C ARG A 55 7.47 4.23 -20.86
N VAL A 56 7.16 4.30 -19.57
CA VAL A 56 6.70 3.14 -18.79
C VAL A 56 5.32 2.67 -19.30
N ALA A 57 4.40 3.60 -19.56
CA ALA A 57 3.10 3.25 -20.11
C ALA A 57 3.23 2.56 -21.49
N ALA A 58 4.08 3.08 -22.37
CA ALA A 58 4.32 2.45 -23.66
C ALA A 58 4.86 1.01 -23.54
N GLU A 59 5.68 0.74 -22.52
CA GLU A 59 6.22 -0.60 -22.27
C GLU A 59 5.14 -1.57 -21.75
N ILE A 60 4.28 -1.14 -20.82
CA ILE A 60 3.17 -1.98 -20.37
C ILE A 60 2.20 -2.22 -21.54
N ASP A 61 1.91 -1.20 -22.36
CA ASP A 61 1.02 -1.35 -23.52
C ASP A 61 1.61 -2.36 -24.52
N ARG A 62 2.92 -2.34 -24.72
CA ARG A 62 3.64 -3.34 -25.52
C ARG A 62 3.47 -4.76 -24.95
N LEU A 63 3.61 -4.93 -23.64
CA LEU A 63 3.46 -6.24 -22.98
C LEU A 63 2.02 -6.77 -23.08
N ILE A 64 1.02 -5.89 -22.88
CA ILE A 64 -0.39 -6.26 -23.02
C ILE A 64 -0.71 -6.64 -24.48
N ALA A 65 -0.26 -5.84 -25.45
CA ALA A 65 -0.48 -6.12 -26.86
C ALA A 65 0.19 -7.43 -27.31
N GLN A 66 1.38 -7.73 -26.76
CA GLN A 66 2.04 -9.02 -26.96
C GLN A 66 1.15 -10.16 -26.42
N HIS A 67 0.67 -10.07 -25.19
CA HIS A 67 -0.21 -11.08 -24.60
C HIS A 67 -1.50 -11.28 -25.41
N TRP A 68 -2.13 -10.21 -25.88
CA TRP A 68 -3.31 -10.31 -26.75
C TRP A 68 -3.00 -11.04 -28.05
N THR A 69 -1.86 -10.74 -28.67
CA THR A 69 -1.44 -11.39 -29.91
C THR A 69 -1.19 -12.89 -29.69
N GLU A 70 -0.53 -13.26 -28.59
CA GLU A 70 -0.26 -14.65 -28.23
C GLU A 70 -1.52 -15.46 -27.93
N ASN A 71 -2.61 -14.80 -27.55
CA ASN A 71 -3.87 -15.43 -27.15
C ASN A 71 -5.04 -15.15 -28.12
N ASP A 72 -4.75 -14.62 -29.32
CA ASP A 72 -5.75 -14.25 -30.35
C ASP A 72 -6.88 -13.33 -29.82
N ILE A 73 -6.56 -12.47 -28.85
CA ILE A 73 -7.51 -11.54 -28.23
C ILE A 73 -7.59 -10.28 -29.09
N GLN A 74 -8.81 -9.94 -29.54
CA GLN A 74 -9.07 -8.67 -30.21
C GLN A 74 -9.42 -7.60 -29.17
N PRO A 75 -8.64 -6.52 -29.06
CA PRO A 75 -8.95 -5.45 -28.11
C PRO A 75 -10.20 -4.68 -28.53
N THR A 76 -10.90 -4.13 -27.55
CA THR A 76 -12.04 -3.24 -27.80
C THR A 76 -11.60 -1.85 -28.25
N GLU A 77 -12.49 -1.12 -28.91
CA GLU A 77 -12.24 0.27 -29.29
C GLU A 77 -11.92 1.15 -28.05
N PRO A 78 -11.04 2.16 -28.18
CA PRO A 78 -10.75 3.09 -27.10
C PRO A 78 -12.01 3.77 -26.57
N ALA A 79 -12.09 3.94 -25.25
CA ALA A 79 -13.18 4.68 -24.62
C ALA A 79 -13.26 6.11 -25.18
N GLY A 80 -14.49 6.57 -25.46
CA GLY A 80 -14.76 7.95 -25.82
C GLY A 80 -14.49 8.92 -24.66
N ASP A 81 -14.39 10.21 -24.95
CA ASP A 81 -13.99 11.22 -23.95
C ASP A 81 -14.94 11.33 -22.76
N ALA A 82 -16.26 11.21 -22.97
CA ALA A 82 -17.23 11.23 -21.88
C ALA A 82 -17.07 10.04 -20.93
N GLU A 83 -16.80 8.86 -21.48
CA GLU A 83 -16.57 7.63 -20.71
C GLU A 83 -15.25 7.69 -19.97
N TYR A 84 -14.18 8.14 -20.65
CA TYR A 84 -12.87 8.36 -20.07
C TYR A 84 -12.94 9.30 -18.86
N LEU A 85 -13.54 10.49 -19.05
CA LEU A 85 -13.64 11.50 -18.00
C LEU A 85 -14.37 10.95 -16.77
N ARG A 86 -15.49 10.27 -16.97
CA ARG A 86 -16.26 9.68 -15.87
C ARG A 86 -15.44 8.62 -15.12
N ARG A 87 -14.73 7.74 -15.83
CA ARG A 87 -13.90 6.69 -15.23
C ARG A 87 -12.79 7.29 -14.38
N VAL A 88 -12.02 8.22 -14.94
CA VAL A 88 -10.86 8.82 -14.24
C VAL A 88 -11.31 9.54 -12.96
N TYR A 89 -12.40 10.30 -12.99
CA TYR A 89 -12.98 10.92 -11.79
C TYR A 89 -13.38 9.90 -10.72
N LEU A 90 -14.10 8.84 -11.11
CA LEU A 90 -14.51 7.80 -10.16
C LEU A 90 -13.31 7.06 -9.55
N HIS A 91 -12.27 6.79 -10.34
CA HIS A 91 -11.09 6.07 -9.87
C HIS A 91 -10.18 6.93 -8.99
N ILE A 92 -9.92 8.18 -9.37
CA ILE A 92 -8.96 9.03 -8.67
C ILE A 92 -9.61 9.74 -7.49
N SER A 93 -10.69 10.48 -7.72
CA SER A 93 -11.34 11.30 -6.67
C SER A 93 -12.53 10.63 -5.99
N GLY A 94 -13.01 9.49 -6.50
CA GLY A 94 -14.15 8.77 -5.92
C GLY A 94 -15.50 9.44 -6.15
N CYS A 95 -15.56 10.48 -6.99
CA CYS A 95 -16.79 11.22 -7.31
C CYS A 95 -16.97 11.33 -8.84
N ILE A 96 -18.10 11.89 -9.27
CA ILE A 96 -18.38 12.13 -10.70
C ILE A 96 -17.91 13.54 -11.11
N PRO A 97 -17.54 13.77 -12.39
CA PRO A 97 -17.10 15.09 -12.83
C PRO A 97 -18.22 16.14 -12.71
N PRO A 98 -17.91 17.38 -12.30
CA PRO A 98 -18.86 18.49 -12.37
C PRO A 98 -19.32 18.74 -13.81
N VAL A 99 -20.53 19.28 -13.97
CA VAL A 99 -21.10 19.58 -15.30
C VAL A 99 -20.28 20.62 -16.06
N SER A 100 -19.69 21.61 -15.37
CA SER A 100 -18.80 22.61 -15.98
C SER A 100 -17.57 21.97 -16.58
N VAL A 101 -16.82 21.19 -15.78
CA VAL A 101 -15.61 20.47 -16.23
C VAL A 101 -15.94 19.51 -17.37
N THR A 102 -17.08 18.81 -17.30
CA THR A 102 -17.51 17.90 -18.35
C THR A 102 -17.70 18.64 -19.68
N ARG A 103 -18.36 19.80 -19.67
CA ARG A 103 -18.58 20.59 -20.90
C ARG A 103 -17.27 21.09 -21.48
N GLU A 104 -16.37 21.59 -20.64
CA GLU A 104 -15.05 22.08 -21.05
C GLU A 104 -14.20 20.97 -21.66
N PHE A 105 -14.13 19.80 -21.01
CA PHE A 105 -13.35 18.66 -21.47
C PHE A 105 -13.84 18.07 -22.81
N LEU A 106 -15.16 18.08 -23.03
CA LEU A 106 -15.75 17.52 -24.25
C LEU A 106 -15.57 18.39 -25.49
N VAL A 107 -15.36 19.70 -25.32
CA VAL A 107 -15.10 20.62 -26.45
C VAL A 107 -13.61 20.90 -26.64
N ASP A 108 -12.76 20.54 -25.69
CA ASP A 108 -11.31 20.64 -25.83
C ASP A 108 -10.80 19.61 -26.83
N GLU A 109 -10.09 20.04 -27.87
CA GLU A 109 -9.47 19.17 -28.89
C GLU A 109 -7.97 18.95 -28.64
N SER A 110 -7.44 19.45 -27.52
CA SER A 110 -6.02 19.34 -27.20
C SER A 110 -5.59 17.88 -27.07
N PRO A 111 -4.50 17.46 -27.73
CA PRO A 111 -4.07 16.06 -27.75
C PRO A 111 -3.65 15.54 -26.35
N ASN A 112 -3.34 16.43 -25.42
CA ASN A 112 -2.92 16.11 -24.05
C ASN A 112 -4.03 16.29 -22.99
N LYS A 113 -5.27 16.64 -23.35
CA LYS A 113 -6.35 16.90 -22.38
C LYS A 113 -6.59 15.76 -21.39
N ARG A 114 -6.48 14.51 -21.87
CA ARG A 114 -6.64 13.30 -21.06
C ARG A 114 -5.57 13.17 -19.97
N ARG A 115 -4.34 13.59 -20.25
CA ARG A 115 -3.25 13.61 -19.27
C ARG A 115 -3.47 14.74 -18.26
N LEU A 116 -3.77 15.94 -18.75
CA LEU A 116 -3.94 17.13 -17.91
C LEU A 116 -5.04 16.94 -16.85
N VAL A 117 -6.16 16.30 -17.20
CA VAL A 117 -7.22 16.03 -16.21
C VAL A 117 -6.77 15.03 -15.14
N VAL A 118 -5.91 14.05 -15.47
CA VAL A 118 -5.37 13.11 -14.48
C VAL A 118 -4.42 13.83 -13.53
N GLU A 119 -3.51 14.64 -14.06
CA GLU A 119 -2.58 15.45 -13.25
C GLU A 119 -3.34 16.37 -12.29
N GLN A 120 -4.33 17.10 -12.81
CA GLN A 120 -5.19 17.95 -11.98
C GLN A 120 -5.86 17.14 -10.85
N LEU A 121 -6.43 15.97 -11.16
CA LEU A 121 -7.14 15.18 -10.15
C LEU A 121 -6.22 14.61 -9.07
N LEU A 122 -4.97 14.29 -9.39
CA LEU A 122 -3.97 13.83 -8.42
C LEU A 122 -3.56 14.94 -7.45
N ASP A 123 -3.61 16.20 -7.88
CA ASP A 123 -3.29 17.37 -7.05
C ASP A 123 -4.49 17.86 -6.20
N GLU A 124 -5.68 17.29 -6.40
CA GLU A 124 -6.90 17.70 -5.70
C GLU A 124 -7.14 16.90 -4.40
N ALA A 125 -7.82 17.53 -3.44
CA ALA A 125 -8.18 16.91 -2.17
C ALA A 125 -9.03 15.62 -2.33
N GLY A 126 -9.75 15.49 -3.46
CA GLY A 126 -10.50 14.29 -3.79
C GLY A 126 -9.62 13.03 -3.87
N TYR A 127 -8.43 13.14 -4.48
CA TYR A 127 -7.48 12.03 -4.54
C TYR A 127 -7.04 11.61 -3.13
N ILE A 128 -6.67 12.56 -2.29
CA ILE A 128 -6.24 12.30 -0.91
C ILE A 128 -7.32 11.56 -0.11
N VAL A 129 -8.58 12.00 -0.20
CA VAL A 129 -9.71 11.37 0.50
C VAL A 129 -9.96 9.96 -0.02
N ASN A 130 -10.02 9.79 -1.33
CA ASN A 130 -10.34 8.49 -1.94
C ASN A 130 -9.22 7.46 -1.71
N SER A 131 -7.96 7.85 -1.88
CA SER A 131 -6.78 7.01 -1.61
C SER A 131 -6.68 6.62 -0.14
N THR A 132 -6.93 7.55 0.79
CA THR A 132 -6.99 7.26 2.23
C THR A 132 -8.05 6.19 2.53
N ARG A 133 -9.25 6.33 1.96
CA ARG A 133 -10.35 5.37 2.15
C ARG A 133 -9.97 3.98 1.61
N TYR A 134 -9.37 3.92 0.43
CA TYR A 134 -8.92 2.67 -0.18
C TYR A 134 -7.90 1.96 0.71
N TRP A 135 -6.81 2.63 1.06
CA TRP A 135 -5.73 2.04 1.87
C TRP A 135 -6.19 1.67 3.27
N ARG A 136 -7.07 2.47 3.91
CA ARG A 136 -7.66 2.08 5.19
C ARG A 136 -8.43 0.77 5.08
N ARG A 137 -9.28 0.62 4.06
CA ARG A 137 -10.05 -0.61 3.87
C ARG A 137 -9.14 -1.81 3.57
N ALA A 138 -8.10 -1.61 2.76
CA ALA A 138 -7.16 -2.66 2.41
C ALA A 138 -6.33 -3.13 3.63
N MET A 139 -5.86 -2.19 4.45
CA MET A 139 -5.00 -2.49 5.61
C MET A 139 -5.80 -2.91 6.86
N LEU A 140 -7.04 -2.45 7.01
CA LEU A 140 -7.92 -2.73 8.15
C LEU A 140 -9.27 -3.34 7.70
N PRO A 141 -9.26 -4.51 7.03
CA PRO A 141 -10.49 -5.16 6.59
C PRO A 141 -11.42 -5.55 7.75
N GLU A 142 -10.88 -5.71 8.96
CA GLU A 142 -11.64 -6.04 10.18
C GLU A 142 -12.70 -5.00 10.50
N THR A 143 -12.53 -3.75 10.05
CA THR A 143 -13.50 -2.65 10.25
C THR A 143 -14.87 -2.94 9.64
N GLU A 144 -14.97 -3.85 8.67
CA GLU A 144 -16.23 -4.23 8.05
C GLU A 144 -17.10 -5.04 9.01
N SER A 145 -16.50 -5.94 9.80
CA SER A 145 -17.22 -6.89 10.68
C SER A 145 -17.06 -6.62 12.18
N ASP A 146 -16.02 -5.90 12.60
CA ASP A 146 -15.74 -5.61 14.02
C ASP A 146 -16.02 -4.15 14.37
N LEU A 147 -17.02 -3.94 15.24
CA LEU A 147 -17.39 -2.62 15.76
C LEU A 147 -16.31 -2.01 16.65
N GLN A 148 -15.51 -2.83 17.34
CA GLN A 148 -14.46 -2.31 18.23
C GLN A 148 -13.32 -1.69 17.41
N THR A 149 -12.90 -2.35 16.33
CA THR A 149 -11.89 -1.81 15.40
C THR A 149 -12.28 -0.45 14.82
N ARG A 150 -13.58 -0.16 14.62
CA ARG A 150 -14.04 1.15 14.14
C ARG A 150 -13.67 2.31 15.08
N PHE A 151 -13.43 2.05 16.36
CA PHE A 151 -13.02 3.07 17.34
C PHE A 151 -11.61 3.62 17.11
N VAL A 152 -10.70 2.83 16.54
CA VAL A 152 -9.30 3.22 16.30
C VAL A 152 -9.04 3.72 14.87
N VAL A 153 -10.07 3.72 14.02
CA VAL A 153 -9.98 4.16 12.61
C VAL A 153 -9.65 5.64 12.45
N PRO A 154 -10.23 6.59 13.21
CA PRO A 154 -10.00 8.02 12.95
C PRO A 154 -8.53 8.45 13.02
N GLY A 155 -7.76 7.94 14.00
CA GLY A 155 -6.33 8.20 14.13
C GLY A 155 -5.52 7.63 12.96
N PHE A 156 -5.88 6.43 12.50
CA PHE A 156 -5.25 5.78 11.35
C PHE A 156 -5.58 6.46 10.02
N GLU A 157 -6.83 6.88 9.81
CA GLU A 157 -7.22 7.64 8.61
C GLU A 157 -6.55 9.02 8.58
N THR A 158 -6.36 9.65 9.74
CA THR A 158 -5.59 10.91 9.84
C THR A 158 -4.14 10.67 9.43
N TRP A 159 -3.51 9.62 9.94
CA TRP A 159 -2.14 9.23 9.59
C TRP A 159 -1.97 8.92 8.10
N LEU A 160 -2.85 8.10 7.54
CA LEU A 160 -2.85 7.84 6.10
C LEU A 160 -3.01 9.15 5.31
N ARG A 161 -3.95 10.02 5.70
CA ARG A 161 -4.17 11.30 5.02
C ARG A 161 -2.93 12.18 5.06
N ASP A 162 -2.23 12.26 6.19
CA ASP A 162 -0.99 13.01 6.33
C ASP A 162 0.08 12.50 5.35
N HIS A 163 0.24 11.17 5.24
CA HIS A 163 1.18 10.55 4.31
C HIS A 163 0.79 10.73 2.84
N MET A 164 -0.49 10.62 2.50
CA MET A 164 -0.98 10.87 1.13
C MET A 164 -0.76 12.32 0.74
N THR A 165 -1.01 13.27 1.66
CA THR A 165 -0.79 14.70 1.43
C THR A 165 0.68 15.03 1.25
N ALA A 166 1.56 14.38 2.02
CA ALA A 166 3.00 14.51 1.90
C ALA A 166 3.61 13.75 0.71
N ASN A 167 2.80 13.00 -0.05
CA ASN A 167 3.24 12.08 -1.10
C ASN A 167 4.38 11.16 -0.61
N THR A 168 4.16 10.52 0.53
CA THR A 168 5.18 9.68 1.18
C THR A 168 5.48 8.44 0.34
N PRO A 169 6.75 8.05 0.17
CA PRO A 169 7.12 6.76 -0.43
C PRO A 169 6.36 5.58 0.19
N TYR A 170 5.85 4.66 -0.63
CA TYR A 170 5.12 3.49 -0.13
C TYR A 170 5.98 2.62 0.79
N ASP A 171 7.27 2.45 0.48
CA ASP A 171 8.21 1.71 1.32
C ASP A 171 8.41 2.39 2.69
N GLN A 172 8.43 3.72 2.75
CA GLN A 172 8.50 4.45 4.02
C GLN A 172 7.21 4.25 4.82
N LEU A 173 6.04 4.37 4.20
CA LEU A 173 4.74 4.13 4.84
C LEU A 173 4.69 2.73 5.45
N VAL A 174 5.15 1.70 4.73
CA VAL A 174 5.17 0.31 5.20
C VAL A 174 6.20 0.11 6.32
N ARG A 175 7.39 0.71 6.23
CA ARG A 175 8.37 0.71 7.33
C ARG A 175 7.78 1.31 8.60
N GLU A 176 7.06 2.43 8.51
CA GLU A 176 6.45 3.09 9.65
C GLU A 176 5.36 2.23 10.31
N ILE A 177 4.54 1.53 9.51
CA ILE A 177 3.58 0.54 10.04
C ILE A 177 4.35 -0.57 10.79
N ILE A 178 5.31 -1.24 10.15
CA ILE A 178 5.99 -2.39 10.77
C ILE A 178 6.81 -1.97 11.99
N ASN A 179 7.37 -0.76 12.01
CA ASN A 179 8.18 -0.22 13.12
C ASN A 179 7.40 0.66 14.09
N THR A 180 6.06 0.60 14.07
CA THR A 180 5.22 1.38 14.99
C THR A 180 5.74 1.20 16.43
N PRO A 181 6.03 2.28 17.18
CA PRO A 181 6.46 2.16 18.57
C PRO A 181 5.31 1.63 19.42
N LEU A 182 5.51 0.51 20.10
CA LEU A 182 4.46 -0.18 20.87
C LEU A 182 4.57 0.05 22.38
N ASP A 183 5.79 0.25 22.89
CA ASP A 183 6.05 0.44 24.31
C ASP A 183 5.33 1.65 24.87
N ASN A 184 4.47 1.42 25.87
CA ASN A 184 3.84 2.48 26.63
C ASN A 184 3.55 2.00 28.06
N ASP A 185 4.17 2.64 29.05
CA ASP A 185 3.92 2.34 30.47
C ASP A 185 2.59 2.95 30.99
N ASN A 186 1.95 3.81 30.18
CA ASN A 186 0.77 4.56 30.56
C ASN A 186 -0.39 4.34 29.60
N ARG A 187 -1.50 3.82 30.15
CA ARG A 187 -2.74 3.59 29.41
C ARG A 187 -3.27 4.85 28.74
N ASN A 188 -3.30 5.99 29.43
CA ASN A 188 -3.87 7.21 28.88
C ASN A 188 -3.08 7.73 27.68
N GLU A 189 -1.75 7.58 27.71
CA GLU A 189 -0.88 7.93 26.59
C GLU A 189 -1.11 7.01 25.39
N TYR A 190 -1.22 5.70 25.64
CA TYR A 190 -1.56 4.72 24.60
C TYR A 190 -2.89 5.07 23.90
N PHE A 191 -3.93 5.37 24.68
CA PHE A 191 -5.24 5.76 24.14
C PHE A 191 -5.18 7.09 23.39
N ALA A 192 -4.44 8.09 23.88
CA ALA A 192 -4.26 9.35 23.17
C ALA A 192 -3.57 9.13 21.82
N ARG A 193 -2.56 8.25 21.77
CA ARG A 193 -1.86 7.89 20.53
C ARG A 193 -2.75 7.18 19.51
N LEU A 194 -3.70 6.36 19.96
CA LEU A 194 -4.70 5.74 19.07
C LEU A 194 -5.67 6.73 18.43
N GLN A 195 -5.93 7.86 19.12
CA GLN A 195 -6.82 8.91 18.62
C GLN A 195 -6.05 9.99 17.83
N SER A 196 -4.72 10.05 17.97
CA SER A 196 -3.86 10.89 17.15
C SER A 196 -3.48 10.24 15.82
N SER A 197 -2.84 11.00 14.93
CA SER A 197 -2.20 10.50 13.71
C SER A 197 -1.17 9.41 14.06
N SER A 198 -1.55 8.13 13.87
CA SER A 198 -0.74 6.97 14.24
C SER A 198 -1.09 5.70 13.45
N PRO A 199 -0.09 4.86 13.10
CA PRO A 199 -0.31 3.54 12.51
C PRO A 199 -0.78 2.45 13.52
N LEU A 200 -0.89 2.75 14.82
CA LEU A 200 -1.20 1.78 15.89
C LEU A 200 -2.49 0.97 15.67
N ALA A 201 -3.47 1.51 14.94
CA ALA A 201 -4.69 0.78 14.62
C ALA A 201 -4.41 -0.53 13.87
N PHE A 202 -3.34 -0.59 13.06
CA PHE A 202 -2.91 -1.81 12.38
C PHE A 202 -2.61 -2.94 13.37
N TYR A 203 -2.01 -2.63 14.52
CA TYR A 203 -1.72 -3.64 15.54
C TYR A 203 -2.97 -4.01 16.33
N GLN A 204 -3.75 -3.02 16.75
CA GLN A 204 -4.94 -3.26 17.57
C GLN A 204 -6.03 -4.04 16.82
N ALA A 205 -6.24 -3.74 15.53
CA ALA A 205 -7.15 -4.53 14.68
C ALA A 205 -6.73 -6.00 14.56
N LYS A 206 -5.41 -6.27 14.63
CA LYS A 206 -4.82 -7.62 14.57
C LYS A 206 -4.71 -8.22 15.98
N GLN A 207 -5.39 -7.59 16.93
CA GLN A 207 -5.39 -7.90 18.35
C GLN A 207 -4.01 -7.83 19.00
N VAL A 208 -2.98 -7.36 18.29
CA VAL A 208 -1.58 -7.49 18.72
C VAL A 208 -1.19 -8.96 18.93
N ALA A 209 -1.69 -9.86 18.07
CA ALA A 209 -1.30 -11.27 18.05
C ALA A 209 -0.22 -11.50 16.98
N PRO A 210 0.92 -12.16 17.29
CA PRO A 210 1.96 -12.45 16.31
C PRO A 210 1.44 -13.14 15.04
N GLU A 211 0.57 -14.13 15.19
CA GLU A 211 -0.04 -14.88 14.09
C GLU A 211 -0.90 -14.00 13.17
N ASN A 212 -1.70 -13.09 13.73
CA ASN A 212 -2.56 -12.19 12.96
C ASN A 212 -1.73 -11.11 12.26
N LEU A 213 -0.70 -10.59 12.94
CA LEU A 213 0.24 -9.63 12.37
C LEU A 213 1.03 -10.26 11.22
N ALA A 214 1.49 -11.50 11.37
CA ALA A 214 2.20 -12.24 10.34
C ALA A 214 1.34 -12.44 9.09
N ALA A 215 0.12 -12.97 9.26
CA ALA A 215 -0.83 -13.16 8.19
C ALA A 215 -1.16 -11.84 7.47
N ALA A 216 -1.51 -10.80 8.23
CA ALA A 216 -1.83 -9.48 7.66
C ALA A 216 -0.64 -8.89 6.91
N THR A 217 0.57 -8.90 7.50
CA THR A 217 1.80 -8.35 6.90
C THR A 217 2.14 -9.07 5.59
N SER A 218 2.09 -10.40 5.58
CA SER A 218 2.34 -11.21 4.39
C SER A 218 1.35 -10.89 3.28
N ARG A 219 0.06 -10.93 3.59
CA ARG A 219 -1.01 -10.70 2.61
C ARG A 219 -0.98 -9.27 2.05
N ILE A 220 -0.91 -8.27 2.91
CA ILE A 220 -1.01 -6.86 2.49
C ILE A 220 0.27 -6.34 1.85
N PHE A 221 1.45 -6.71 2.33
CA PHE A 221 2.71 -6.12 1.83
C PHE A 221 3.49 -7.03 0.89
N LEU A 222 3.29 -8.35 0.96
CA LEU A 222 4.00 -9.32 0.11
C LEU A 222 3.06 -10.02 -0.87
N GLY A 223 1.74 -9.88 -0.70
CA GLY A 223 0.77 -10.52 -1.60
C GLY A 223 0.80 -12.04 -1.49
N VAL A 224 1.12 -12.58 -0.31
CA VAL A 224 1.19 -14.03 -0.10
C VAL A 224 0.24 -14.43 1.04
N GLN A 225 -0.67 -15.36 0.77
CA GLN A 225 -1.60 -15.93 1.74
C GLN A 225 -0.97 -17.12 2.48
N ILE A 226 -0.28 -16.84 3.59
CA ILE A 226 0.33 -17.89 4.42
C ILE A 226 -0.59 -18.38 5.55
N GLU A 227 -1.74 -17.74 5.78
CA GLU A 227 -2.57 -17.97 6.98
C GLU A 227 -3.11 -19.40 7.12
N CYS A 228 -3.39 -20.12 6.04
CA CYS A 228 -3.85 -21.51 6.16
C CYS A 228 -2.77 -22.39 6.78
N ALA A 229 -1.49 -22.02 6.61
CA ALA A 229 -0.36 -22.69 7.23
C ALA A 229 -0.32 -22.54 8.76
N GLN A 230 -1.12 -21.65 9.37
CA GLN A 230 -1.12 -21.43 10.82
C GLN A 230 -1.42 -22.72 11.63
N CYS A 231 -2.40 -23.49 11.17
CA CYS A 231 -2.93 -24.66 11.89
C CYS A 231 -2.44 -26.00 11.31
N HIS A 232 -2.22 -26.07 10.00
CA HIS A 232 -1.77 -27.26 9.28
C HIS A 232 -0.95 -26.83 8.06
N ASP A 233 -0.17 -27.70 7.43
CA ASP A 233 0.49 -27.36 6.16
C ASP A 233 -0.53 -26.93 5.10
N HIS A 234 -0.19 -25.94 4.27
CA HIS A 234 -1.08 -25.44 3.24
C HIS A 234 -1.49 -26.58 2.27
N PRO A 235 -2.80 -26.75 1.96
CA PRO A 235 -3.27 -27.91 1.22
C PRO A 235 -2.91 -27.86 -0.28
N PHE A 236 -2.68 -26.67 -0.82
CA PHE A 236 -2.51 -26.42 -2.26
C PHE A 236 -1.29 -25.56 -2.60
N ASP A 237 -0.45 -25.25 -1.62
CA ASP A 237 0.73 -24.38 -1.78
C ASP A 237 1.89 -24.96 -0.95
N ALA A 238 3.10 -24.44 -1.16
CA ALA A 238 4.31 -24.95 -0.54
C ALA A 238 4.40 -24.69 0.98
N TRP A 239 3.64 -23.70 1.49
CA TRP A 239 3.77 -23.20 2.86
C TRP A 239 3.53 -24.26 3.93
N LYS A 240 4.53 -24.43 4.79
CA LYS A 240 4.49 -25.33 5.94
C LYS A 240 4.10 -24.60 7.21
N ARG A 241 3.54 -25.37 8.15
CA ARG A 241 3.14 -24.81 9.44
C ARG A 241 4.29 -24.12 10.16
N ASP A 242 5.48 -24.71 10.11
CA ASP A 242 6.65 -24.16 10.78
C ASP A 242 7.14 -22.87 10.10
N GLU A 243 6.98 -22.73 8.77
CA GLU A 243 7.34 -21.52 8.03
C GLU A 243 6.42 -20.35 8.40
N PHE A 244 5.10 -20.61 8.55
CA PHE A 244 4.18 -19.59 9.06
C PHE A 244 4.63 -19.08 10.44
N TRP A 245 4.92 -19.99 11.37
CA TRP A 245 5.31 -19.59 12.73
C TRP A 245 6.71 -18.97 12.78
N SER A 246 7.61 -19.36 11.88
CA SER A 246 8.89 -18.68 11.68
C SER A 246 8.70 -17.25 11.20
N PHE A 247 7.79 -16.99 10.26
CA PHE A 247 7.48 -15.61 9.88
C PHE A 247 6.79 -14.84 11.03
N ALA A 248 5.90 -15.50 11.78
CA ALA A 248 5.27 -14.89 12.96
C ALA A 248 6.26 -14.57 14.10
N ALA A 249 7.40 -15.25 14.16
CA ALA A 249 8.41 -15.01 15.18
C ALA A 249 9.02 -13.60 15.12
N PHE A 250 8.91 -12.87 13.99
CA PHE A 250 9.27 -11.44 13.92
C PHE A 250 8.40 -10.55 14.83
N PHE A 251 7.20 -11.01 15.19
CA PHE A 251 6.28 -10.29 16.08
C PHE A 251 6.23 -10.89 17.49
N ALA A 252 6.98 -11.97 17.76
CA ALA A 252 6.94 -12.70 19.04
C ALA A 252 7.41 -11.88 20.25
N GLY A 253 8.18 -10.81 20.00
CA GLY A 253 8.59 -9.86 21.04
C GLY A 253 7.44 -9.07 21.64
N ILE A 254 6.28 -9.00 20.99
CA ILE A 254 5.15 -8.22 21.51
C ILE A 254 4.40 -9.03 22.58
N VAL A 255 4.43 -8.55 23.81
CA VAL A 255 3.80 -9.18 24.97
C VAL A 255 2.65 -8.31 25.47
N ARG A 256 1.45 -8.89 25.58
CA ARG A 256 0.30 -8.20 26.17
C ARG A 256 0.40 -8.22 27.69
N GLU A 257 0.17 -7.07 28.33
CA GLU A 257 0.21 -6.98 29.79
C GLU A 257 -1.08 -7.52 30.46
N ARG A 258 -2.22 -7.43 29.77
CA ARG A 258 -3.52 -7.92 30.26
C ARG A 258 -4.35 -8.52 29.11
N GLN A 259 -4.87 -9.72 29.31
CA GLN A 259 -5.83 -10.34 28.37
C GLN A 259 -7.25 -9.78 28.56
N GLY A 260 -7.97 -9.59 27.46
CA GLY A 260 -9.42 -9.34 27.44
C GLY A 260 -9.87 -7.91 27.08
N ASP A 261 -8.95 -6.94 27.05
CA ASP A 261 -9.26 -5.56 26.65
C ASP A 261 -9.06 -5.38 25.13
N PHE A 262 -10.02 -4.72 24.46
CA PHE A 262 -9.89 -4.38 23.03
C PHE A 262 -8.64 -3.55 22.76
N VAL A 263 -8.40 -2.54 23.61
CA VAL A 263 -7.14 -1.81 23.61
C VAL A 263 -6.19 -2.50 24.58
N SER A 264 -5.32 -3.34 24.02
CA SER A 264 -4.31 -4.07 24.79
C SER A 264 -3.08 -3.19 25.00
N LEU A 265 -2.67 -3.02 26.27
CA LEU A 265 -1.34 -2.52 26.60
C LEU A 265 -0.31 -3.60 26.28
N VAL A 266 0.78 -3.15 25.67
CA VAL A 266 1.79 -4.02 25.11
C VAL A 266 3.16 -3.53 25.53
N ARG A 267 4.03 -4.50 25.78
CA ARG A 267 5.45 -4.31 25.99
C ARG A 267 6.19 -5.11 24.94
N GLU A 268 7.22 -4.52 24.35
CA GLU A 268 8.08 -5.19 23.40
C GLU A 268 9.34 -5.74 24.07
N LEU A 269 9.66 -6.99 23.75
CA LEU A 269 10.92 -7.66 24.07
C LEU A 269 11.79 -7.60 22.81
N PRO A 270 12.71 -6.62 22.71
CA PRO A 270 13.37 -6.26 21.45
C PRO A 270 14.31 -7.35 20.90
N ASP A 271 14.74 -8.30 21.74
CA ASP A 271 15.66 -9.37 21.33
C ASP A 271 14.98 -10.72 21.07
N ARG A 272 13.66 -10.82 21.29
CA ARG A 272 12.94 -12.09 21.13
C ARG A 272 12.70 -12.41 19.66
N ARG A 273 13.32 -13.48 19.17
CA ARG A 273 13.32 -13.90 17.75
C ARG A 273 12.73 -15.30 17.54
N GLU A 274 12.05 -15.83 18.55
CA GLU A 274 11.53 -17.18 18.54
C GLU A 274 10.12 -17.24 19.12
N ILE A 275 9.34 -18.20 18.63
CA ILE A 275 7.98 -18.46 19.07
C ILE A 275 7.71 -19.96 19.15
N GLY A 276 6.91 -20.38 20.13
CA GLY A 276 6.43 -21.75 20.21
C GLY A 276 5.30 -21.99 19.21
N VAL A 277 5.32 -23.15 18.55
CA VAL A 277 4.25 -23.56 17.64
C VAL A 277 3.11 -24.17 18.47
N PRO A 278 1.87 -23.64 18.40
CA PRO A 278 0.75 -24.11 19.22
C PRO A 278 0.51 -25.62 19.12
N ASP A 279 0.08 -26.24 20.22
CA ASP A 279 -0.21 -27.68 20.30
C ASP A 279 0.98 -28.60 19.98
N THR A 280 2.21 -28.09 20.10
CA THR A 280 3.44 -28.87 19.93
C THR A 280 4.53 -28.41 20.91
N ASP A 281 5.58 -29.21 21.09
CA ASP A 281 6.78 -28.84 21.86
C ASP A 281 7.82 -28.06 21.02
N ARG A 282 7.48 -27.71 19.79
CA ARG A 282 8.42 -27.09 18.84
C ARG A 282 8.51 -25.58 19.08
N VAL A 283 9.73 -25.06 18.95
CA VAL A 283 10.03 -23.63 18.93
C VAL A 283 10.76 -23.34 17.62
N VAL A 284 10.31 -22.31 16.91
CA VAL A 284 10.88 -21.90 15.63
C VAL A 284 11.48 -20.50 15.73
N GLN A 285 12.54 -20.27 14.97
CA GLN A 285 13.22 -18.97 14.88
C GLN A 285 12.62 -18.13 13.76
N ALA A 286 12.78 -16.81 13.87
CA ALA A 286 12.39 -15.86 12.85
C ALA A 286 13.13 -16.12 11.54
N MET A 287 12.34 -16.32 10.47
CA MET A 287 12.82 -16.58 9.11
C MET A 287 11.96 -15.83 8.11
N TYR A 288 12.57 -15.32 7.04
CA TYR A 288 11.83 -14.65 5.96
C TYR A 288 11.00 -15.65 5.15
N LEU A 289 10.02 -15.15 4.37
CA LEU A 289 9.16 -16.01 3.54
C LEU A 289 9.90 -16.72 2.41
N ASP A 290 11.03 -16.18 1.96
CA ASP A 290 11.90 -16.84 0.98
C ASP A 290 12.79 -17.93 1.61
N GLY A 291 12.60 -18.24 2.90
CA GLY A 291 13.39 -19.20 3.67
C GLY A 291 14.76 -18.68 4.08
N ALA A 292 15.13 -17.44 3.77
CA ALA A 292 16.42 -16.90 4.16
C ALA A 292 16.47 -16.55 5.66
N GLU A 293 17.61 -16.84 6.27
CA GLU A 293 17.88 -16.45 7.66
C GLU A 293 18.15 -14.94 7.77
N PRO A 294 17.55 -14.24 8.76
CA PRO A 294 17.80 -12.83 8.96
C PRO A 294 19.23 -12.55 9.42
N ARG A 295 19.88 -11.57 8.80
CA ARG A 295 21.17 -11.06 9.27
C ARG A 295 20.96 -10.09 10.43
N TRP A 296 20.98 -10.62 11.64
CA TRP A 296 20.79 -9.86 12.86
C TRP A 296 21.88 -8.78 13.05
N ARG A 297 21.45 -7.52 13.16
CA ARG A 297 22.34 -6.39 13.47
C ARG A 297 22.25 -6.04 14.95
N PHE A 298 23.34 -5.54 15.52
CA PHE A 298 23.37 -5.09 16.91
C PHE A 298 22.36 -3.95 17.12
N ARG A 299 21.54 -4.06 18.18
CA ARG A 299 20.46 -3.09 18.55
C ARG A 299 19.36 -2.89 17.50
N VAL A 300 19.23 -3.81 16.54
CA VAL A 300 18.12 -3.82 15.58
C VAL A 300 17.19 -4.97 15.96
N GLY A 301 15.93 -4.64 16.21
CA GLY A 301 14.91 -5.60 16.62
C GLY A 301 14.39 -6.46 15.45
N PRO A 302 13.62 -7.53 15.74
CA PRO A 302 13.00 -8.38 14.73
C PRO A 302 12.09 -7.62 13.75
N ARG A 303 11.19 -6.76 14.24
CA ARG A 303 10.27 -6.00 13.37
C ARG A 303 11.02 -5.05 12.44
N GLU A 304 12.05 -4.36 12.93
CA GLU A 304 12.88 -3.50 12.09
C GLU A 304 13.68 -4.30 11.06
N THR A 305 14.18 -5.46 11.45
CA THR A 305 14.84 -6.41 10.54
C THR A 305 13.89 -6.89 9.45
N LEU A 306 12.63 -7.15 9.79
CA LEU A 306 11.57 -7.52 8.85
C LEU A 306 11.20 -6.36 7.93
N ALA A 307 10.97 -5.16 8.47
CA ALA A 307 10.62 -3.96 7.71
C ALA A 307 11.66 -3.67 6.63
N ASN A 308 12.95 -3.79 6.98
CA ASN A 308 14.06 -3.59 6.05
C ASN A 308 14.11 -4.65 4.95
N TRP A 309 13.76 -5.90 5.24
CA TRP A 309 13.71 -6.95 4.22
C TRP A 309 12.48 -6.82 3.31
N ILE A 310 11.30 -6.54 3.87
CA ILE A 310 10.06 -6.33 3.10
C ILE A 310 10.27 -5.19 2.10
N THR A 311 10.84 -4.09 2.55
CA THR A 311 10.99 -2.87 1.75
C THR A 311 12.31 -2.78 0.98
N SER A 312 13.06 -3.88 0.90
CA SER A 312 14.28 -3.95 0.10
C SER A 312 13.95 -3.93 -1.39
N ALA A 313 14.80 -3.28 -2.19
CA ALA A 313 14.69 -3.32 -3.66
C ALA A 313 14.87 -4.73 -4.24
N ASP A 314 15.56 -5.61 -3.50
CA ASP A 314 15.79 -7.00 -3.89
C ASP A 314 14.66 -7.94 -3.44
N ASN A 315 13.64 -7.45 -2.72
CA ASN A 315 12.52 -8.26 -2.28
C ASN A 315 11.63 -8.62 -3.48
N PRO A 316 11.42 -9.92 -3.79
CA PRO A 316 10.69 -10.31 -5.00
C PRO A 316 9.18 -10.09 -4.91
N TYR A 317 8.65 -9.87 -3.71
CA TYR A 317 7.21 -9.80 -3.43
C TYR A 317 6.71 -8.36 -3.35
N PHE A 318 7.42 -7.49 -2.64
CA PHE A 318 6.90 -6.18 -2.22
C PHE A 318 6.43 -5.29 -3.37
N ALA A 319 7.27 -5.07 -4.38
CA ALA A 319 6.92 -4.25 -5.53
C ALA A 319 5.79 -4.87 -6.38
N ARG A 320 5.77 -6.21 -6.49
CA ARG A 320 4.72 -6.94 -7.24
C ARG A 320 3.37 -6.83 -6.56
N ALA A 321 3.33 -7.05 -5.25
CA ALA A 321 2.12 -6.94 -4.44
C ALA A 321 1.56 -5.50 -4.48
N ALA A 322 2.43 -4.50 -4.38
CA ALA A 322 2.04 -3.10 -4.50
C ALA A 322 1.45 -2.79 -5.89
N ALA A 323 2.14 -3.17 -6.96
CA ALA A 323 1.69 -2.92 -8.33
C ALA A 323 0.36 -3.63 -8.65
N ASN A 324 0.22 -4.90 -8.25
CA ASN A 324 -1.00 -5.67 -8.48
C ASN A 324 -2.21 -5.11 -7.73
N ARG A 325 -1.99 -4.61 -6.51
CA ARG A 325 -3.06 -4.01 -5.71
C ARG A 325 -3.57 -2.72 -6.33
N ILE A 326 -2.67 -1.88 -6.81
CA ILE A 326 -3.03 -0.65 -7.55
C ILE A 326 -3.72 -1.00 -8.87
N TRP A 327 -3.32 -2.12 -9.49
CA TRP A 327 -4.01 -2.68 -10.64
C TRP A 327 -5.43 -3.07 -10.39
N SER A 328 -5.66 -3.84 -9.34
CA SER A 328 -7.00 -4.17 -8.93
C SER A 328 -7.83 -2.93 -8.60
N GLN A 329 -7.25 -1.91 -7.96
CA GLN A 329 -7.98 -0.68 -7.63
C GLN A 329 -8.50 0.05 -8.89
N LEU A 330 -7.69 0.13 -9.93
CA LEU A 330 -7.98 0.97 -11.10
C LEU A 330 -8.68 0.19 -12.23
N PHE A 331 -8.46 -1.13 -12.33
CA PHE A 331 -9.07 -1.97 -13.36
C PHE A 331 -10.18 -2.90 -12.82
N GLY A 332 -10.36 -2.97 -11.50
CA GLY A 332 -11.38 -3.78 -10.83
C GLY A 332 -11.04 -5.27 -10.70
N ILE A 333 -9.90 -5.70 -11.22
CA ILE A 333 -9.35 -7.07 -11.14
C ILE A 333 -7.83 -6.96 -11.10
N GLY A 334 -7.14 -7.82 -10.34
CA GLY A 334 -5.67 -7.88 -10.34
C GLY A 334 -5.10 -8.41 -11.65
N ILE A 335 -3.80 -8.19 -11.87
CA ILE A 335 -2.98 -9.00 -12.79
C ILE A 335 -2.94 -10.44 -12.28
N VAL A 336 -2.70 -10.58 -10.98
CA VAL A 336 -2.87 -11.83 -10.22
C VAL A 336 -4.16 -11.72 -9.42
N GLU A 337 -5.01 -12.74 -9.51
CA GLU A 337 -6.28 -12.83 -8.81
C GLU A 337 -6.40 -14.21 -8.12
N PRO A 338 -6.66 -14.31 -6.81
CA PRO A 338 -6.84 -13.21 -5.85
C PRO A 338 -5.66 -12.23 -5.73
N ILE A 339 -5.95 -10.96 -5.44
CA ILE A 339 -4.98 -9.84 -5.49
C ILE A 339 -3.75 -10.00 -4.57
N ASP A 340 -3.83 -10.93 -3.63
CA ASP A 340 -2.87 -11.21 -2.58
C ASP A 340 -2.51 -12.70 -2.49
N ASP A 341 -2.72 -13.44 -3.59
CA ASP A 341 -2.41 -14.87 -3.71
C ASP A 341 -1.34 -15.11 -4.79
N PHE A 342 -0.18 -14.47 -4.63
CA PHE A 342 1.00 -14.78 -5.43
C PHE A 342 1.59 -16.11 -4.97
N SER A 343 1.59 -17.08 -5.87
CA SER A 343 2.19 -18.40 -5.66
C SER A 343 2.78 -18.93 -6.97
N ASP A 344 3.57 -20.01 -6.90
CA ASP A 344 4.07 -20.66 -8.12
C ASP A 344 2.91 -21.18 -9.02
N ALA A 345 1.75 -21.46 -8.42
CA ALA A 345 0.55 -21.87 -9.13
C ALA A 345 -0.30 -20.69 -9.65
N ASN A 346 -0.03 -19.47 -9.18
CA ASN A 346 -0.71 -18.23 -9.54
C ASN A 346 0.33 -17.08 -9.69
N PRO A 347 1.14 -17.10 -10.76
CA PRO A 347 2.38 -16.33 -10.86
C PRO A 347 2.21 -14.84 -11.16
#